data_AF-G9NT43-F1
#
_entry.id   AF-G9NT43-F1
#
_cell.length_a   1.000
_cell.length_b   1.000
_cell.length_c   1.000
_cell.angle_alpha   90.00
_cell.angle_beta   90.00
_cell.angle_gamma   90.00
#
_symmetry.space_group_name_H-M   'P 1'
#
loop_
_entity.id
_entity.type
_entity.pdbx_description
1 polymer ?
#
loop_
_entity_poly.entity_id
_entity_poly.type
_entity_poly.pdbx_seq_one_letter_code
_entity_poly.pdbx_strand_id
1 'polypeptide(L)'
;MGQEESTLADAHGPPETLQERSLQGVAEYIKSGDARRIVVLTGAGISTAAGIPDFRSPKTGLYSNLARLKLPYAEAVFDIAYFRNRPEPFYVLAQELYPGKFHPTVSHAFIALLAQKGLLQMLFTQNIDCLERAAGVPSDKIVEAHGSFATQRCIECKVVFADDKMKKHVLRGDVPRCEECKGLVKPDITFFGEALPRAFSEKSHHTAMADLVLIIGTSLTVYPFASLPDMARQKSPRVLFNMEKVGSLGSRVDDVLELGSCDDGIRKLAELLGWTDELEDLWRNIIGHEEAERQLRSQIDRDEEIEDELQKLTGEIETVLKLDEEREEGEDEKDEDVEESKKVEDEKASNNAQGSEDVADTKDAVDTREEKKDEPEAPTETEEAKPADTANTKNEESEATKETDGKEAEESKKEESEEKPLQ
;
A
#
# COMPACT_ATOMS: atom_id res chain seq x y z
N MET A 1 11.75 -20.77 20.10
CA MET A 1 11.52 -21.87 19.14
C MET A 1 10.67 -21.30 18.01
N GLY A 2 11.20 -21.19 16.79
CA GLY A 2 10.43 -20.76 15.63
C GLY A 2 10.02 -19.28 15.57
N GLN A 3 10.99 -18.37 15.52
CA GLN A 3 10.83 -17.13 14.73
C GLN A 3 11.48 -17.39 13.37
N GLU A 4 10.76 -18.12 12.51
CA GLU A 4 11.10 -18.24 11.10
C GLU A 4 10.21 -17.26 10.36
N GLU A 5 10.80 -16.20 9.79
CA GLU A 5 10.10 -15.39 8.80
C GLU A 5 9.86 -16.27 7.57
N SER A 6 8.61 -16.71 7.40
CA SER A 6 8.17 -17.53 6.27
C SER A 6 8.21 -16.73 4.97
N THR A 7 9.41 -16.53 4.44
CA THR A 7 9.64 -16.02 3.09
C THR A 7 8.90 -16.92 2.10
N LEU A 8 7.92 -16.35 1.39
CA LEU A 8 7.22 -17.06 0.33
C LEU A 8 8.23 -17.38 -0.78
N ALA A 9 8.58 -18.66 -0.89
CA ALA A 9 9.57 -19.16 -1.83
C ALA A 9 9.27 -18.70 -3.26
N ASP A 10 10.30 -18.20 -3.94
CA ASP A 10 10.20 -17.75 -5.31
C ASP A 10 9.86 -18.91 -6.26
N ALA A 11 9.05 -18.63 -7.28
CA ALA A 11 8.47 -19.67 -8.13
C ALA A 11 9.54 -20.50 -8.87
N HIS A 12 9.73 -21.77 -8.50
CA HIS A 12 10.66 -22.65 -9.22
C HIS A 12 10.01 -23.27 -10.48
N GLY A 13 10.70 -23.19 -11.63
CA GLY A 13 10.25 -23.71 -12.92
C GLY A 13 10.30 -22.67 -14.05
N PRO A 14 9.92 -23.03 -15.29
CA PRO A 14 9.65 -22.07 -16.37
C PRO A 14 8.30 -21.34 -16.12
N PRO A 15 8.00 -20.24 -16.84
CA PRO A 15 6.64 -19.70 -16.95
C PRO A 15 5.67 -20.67 -17.68
N GLU A 16 4.37 -20.46 -17.51
CA GLU A 16 3.32 -21.23 -18.21
C GLU A 16 2.63 -20.42 -19.32
N THR A 17 2.65 -19.09 -19.23
CA THR A 17 1.85 -18.18 -20.06
C THR A 17 2.73 -17.14 -20.76
N LEU A 18 3.75 -16.62 -20.06
CA LEU A 18 4.78 -15.78 -20.67
C LEU A 18 5.84 -16.65 -21.38
N GLN A 19 6.54 -16.10 -22.38
CA GLN A 19 7.70 -16.79 -22.97
C GLN A 19 8.90 -16.80 -22.00
N GLU A 20 9.08 -15.72 -21.26
CA GLU A 20 10.08 -15.56 -20.21
C GLU A 20 9.55 -14.62 -19.10
N ARG A 21 10.13 -14.70 -17.89
CA ARG A 21 9.73 -13.89 -16.74
C ARG A 21 10.43 -12.52 -16.74
N SER A 22 10.08 -11.69 -17.71
CA SER A 22 10.66 -10.36 -17.90
C SER A 22 9.61 -9.37 -18.41
N LEU A 23 9.93 -8.07 -18.40
CA LEU A 23 9.11 -7.07 -19.08
C LEU A 23 9.04 -7.30 -20.60
N GLN A 24 10.03 -7.96 -21.22
CA GLN A 24 9.99 -8.35 -22.63
C GLN A 24 8.92 -9.42 -22.85
N GLY A 25 8.88 -10.47 -22.03
CA GLY A 25 7.85 -11.51 -22.08
C GLY A 25 6.44 -10.95 -21.85
N VAL A 26 6.29 -9.97 -20.95
CA VAL A 26 5.04 -9.22 -20.74
C VAL A 26 4.66 -8.38 -21.95
N ALA A 27 5.62 -7.64 -22.54
CA ALA A 27 5.38 -6.82 -23.73
C ALA A 27 4.99 -7.67 -24.94
N GLU A 28 5.60 -8.84 -25.12
CA GLU A 28 5.22 -9.82 -26.15
C GLU A 28 3.81 -10.40 -25.92
N TYR A 29 3.44 -10.72 -24.68
CA TYR A 29 2.09 -11.19 -24.32
C TYR A 29 0.99 -10.13 -24.52
N ILE A 30 1.34 -8.84 -24.42
CA ILE A 30 0.45 -7.74 -24.80
C ILE A 30 0.37 -7.63 -26.34
N LYS A 31 1.51 -7.71 -27.05
CA LYS A 31 1.58 -7.64 -28.52
C LYS A 31 0.91 -8.81 -29.25
N SER A 32 0.86 -10.01 -28.66
CA SER A 32 0.13 -11.15 -29.24
C SER A 32 -1.38 -10.89 -29.33
N GLY A 33 -1.88 -9.95 -28.52
CA GLY A 33 -3.31 -9.67 -28.40
C GLY A 33 -4.04 -10.68 -27.51
N ASP A 34 -3.34 -11.40 -26.63
CA ASP A 34 -3.95 -12.25 -25.60
C ASP A 34 -4.31 -11.46 -24.33
N ALA A 35 -3.50 -10.47 -23.95
CA ALA A 35 -3.74 -9.59 -22.80
C ALA A 35 -4.87 -8.55 -23.04
N ARG A 36 -6.08 -9.00 -23.41
CA ARG A 36 -7.20 -8.11 -23.80
C ARG A 36 -7.92 -7.45 -22.63
N ARG A 37 -7.81 -8.03 -21.43
CA ARG A 37 -8.44 -7.52 -20.21
C ARG A 37 -7.37 -7.29 -19.14
N ILE A 38 -6.68 -6.16 -19.24
CA ILE A 38 -5.67 -5.75 -18.28
C ILE A 38 -6.37 -5.09 -17.09
N VAL A 39 -6.14 -5.62 -15.88
CA VAL A 39 -6.56 -4.97 -14.63
C VAL A 39 -5.36 -4.31 -14.00
N VAL A 40 -5.51 -3.05 -13.56
CA VAL A 40 -4.45 -2.30 -12.90
C VAL A 40 -4.83 -2.04 -11.45
N LEU A 41 -3.88 -2.26 -10.53
CA LEU A 41 -4.03 -2.11 -9.09
C LEU A 41 -2.97 -1.10 -8.60
N THR A 42 -3.39 0.08 -8.14
CA THR A 42 -2.48 1.19 -7.81
C THR A 42 -2.52 1.57 -6.33
N GLY A 43 -1.44 2.19 -5.86
CA GLY A 43 -1.34 2.87 -4.57
C GLY A 43 -0.44 4.11 -4.61
N ALA A 44 -0.10 4.64 -3.44
CA ALA A 44 0.50 5.97 -3.32
C ALA A 44 1.85 6.13 -4.03
N GLY A 45 2.57 5.03 -4.29
CA GLY A 45 3.86 5.04 -5.01
C GLY A 45 3.78 5.73 -6.37
N ILE A 46 2.68 5.55 -7.12
CA ILE A 46 2.53 6.17 -8.45
C ILE A 46 2.36 7.69 -8.42
N SER A 47 2.06 8.28 -7.25
CA SER A 47 1.89 9.72 -7.06
C SER A 47 3.14 10.40 -6.47
N THR A 48 4.18 9.64 -6.12
CA THR A 48 5.40 10.17 -5.45
C THR A 48 6.27 11.06 -6.34
N ALA A 49 6.21 10.90 -7.66
CA ALA A 49 6.87 11.78 -8.63
C ALA A 49 6.06 13.08 -8.89
N ALA A 50 4.75 13.07 -8.65
CA ALA A 50 3.92 14.27 -8.69
C ALA A 50 4.18 15.24 -7.53
N GLY A 51 5.00 14.83 -6.54
CA GLY A 51 5.24 15.58 -5.31
C GLY A 51 4.18 15.35 -4.22
N ILE A 52 3.28 14.38 -4.40
CA ILE A 52 2.41 13.92 -3.31
C ILE A 52 3.25 13.00 -2.42
N PRO A 53 3.45 13.32 -1.13
CA PRO A 53 4.08 12.39 -0.21
C PRO A 53 3.16 11.17 -0.06
N ASP A 54 3.76 9.97 -0.06
CA ASP A 54 3.01 8.77 0.31
C ASP A 54 2.60 8.85 1.80
N PHE A 55 1.91 7.83 2.30
CA PHE A 55 1.51 7.84 3.71
C PHE A 55 2.67 7.52 4.67
N ARG A 56 3.63 6.66 4.30
CA ARG A 56 4.48 5.92 5.24
C ARG A 56 5.99 6.06 5.09
N SER A 57 6.52 6.65 4.01
CA SER A 57 7.98 6.74 3.82
C SER A 57 8.64 7.47 5.00
N PRO A 58 9.77 6.97 5.52
CA PRO A 58 10.55 7.68 6.52
C PRO A 58 10.91 9.09 6.04
N LYS A 59 10.94 10.06 6.96
CA LYS A 59 11.24 11.50 6.72
C LYS A 59 10.16 12.22 5.87
N THR A 60 9.80 11.71 4.70
CA THR A 60 8.99 12.40 3.67
C THR A 60 7.49 12.11 3.75
N GLY A 61 7.09 10.93 4.21
CA GLY A 61 5.70 10.48 4.23
C GLY A 61 4.78 11.37 5.08
N LEU A 62 3.49 11.38 4.73
CA LEU A 62 2.46 12.22 5.34
C LEU A 62 2.40 12.05 6.86
N TYR A 63 2.55 10.82 7.36
CA TYR A 63 2.58 10.51 8.79
C TYR A 63 3.75 11.14 9.55
N SER A 64 4.94 11.28 8.92
CA SER A 64 6.06 12.01 9.50
C SER A 64 5.71 13.50 9.71
N ASN A 65 5.04 14.11 8.73
CA ASN A 65 4.63 15.51 8.74
C ASN A 65 3.42 15.82 9.65
N LEU A 66 2.77 14.79 10.21
CA LEU A 66 1.59 14.90 11.07
C LEU A 66 1.90 15.01 12.57
N ALA A 67 3.17 14.84 12.99
CA ALA A 67 3.59 14.94 14.39
C ALA A 67 3.13 16.25 15.08
N ARG A 68 3.08 17.38 14.34
CA ARG A 68 2.58 18.68 14.80
C ARG A 68 1.14 18.67 15.31
N LEU A 69 0.28 17.74 14.86
CA LEU A 69 -1.15 17.71 15.22
C LEU A 69 -1.43 16.99 16.56
N LYS A 70 -0.42 16.36 17.17
CA LYS A 70 -0.53 15.57 18.42
C LYS A 70 -1.65 14.51 18.31
N LEU A 71 -1.46 13.62 17.34
CA LEU A 71 -2.27 12.42 17.16
C LEU A 71 -1.77 11.30 18.10
N PRO A 72 -2.63 10.35 18.53
CA PRO A 72 -2.19 9.21 19.36
C PRO A 72 -1.35 8.19 18.58
N TYR A 73 -1.61 8.08 17.28
CA TYR A 73 -0.88 7.34 16.25
C TYR A 73 -1.21 8.02 14.91
N ALA A 74 -0.42 7.81 13.85
CA ALA A 74 -0.47 8.70 12.68
C ALA A 74 -1.72 8.48 11.79
N GLU A 75 -2.18 7.24 11.69
CA GLU A 75 -3.39 6.83 10.98
C GLU A 75 -4.67 7.44 11.57
N ALA A 76 -4.64 7.92 12.82
CA ALA A 76 -5.82 8.39 13.55
C ALA A 76 -6.55 9.56 12.85
N VAL A 77 -5.86 10.35 12.03
CA VAL A 77 -6.49 11.42 11.23
C VAL A 77 -7.45 10.88 10.16
N PHE A 78 -7.32 9.60 9.80
CA PHE A 78 -8.20 8.86 8.89
C PHE A 78 -9.01 7.77 9.60
N ASP A 79 -9.13 7.78 10.93
CA ASP A 79 -10.00 6.86 11.68
C ASP A 79 -11.39 7.49 11.94
N ILE A 80 -12.47 6.75 11.69
CA ILE A 80 -13.84 7.29 11.76
C ILE A 80 -14.34 7.53 13.20
N ALA A 81 -13.80 6.81 14.19
CA ALA A 81 -14.10 7.04 15.60
C ALA A 81 -13.31 8.24 16.14
N TYR A 82 -12.05 8.40 15.74
CA TYR A 82 -11.27 9.59 16.02
C TYR A 82 -11.91 10.84 15.40
N PHE A 83 -12.28 10.78 14.11
CA PHE A 83 -12.92 11.88 13.38
C PHE A 83 -14.25 12.33 14.04
N ARG A 84 -15.05 11.40 14.56
CA ARG A 84 -16.28 11.75 15.31
C ARG A 84 -16.01 12.53 16.59
N ASN A 85 -14.88 12.28 17.26
CA ASN A 85 -14.52 12.90 18.53
C ASN A 85 -13.70 14.20 18.35
N ARG A 86 -12.84 14.26 17.32
CA ARG A 86 -11.90 15.36 17.06
C ARG A 86 -11.65 15.51 15.55
N PRO A 87 -12.57 16.12 14.78
CA PRO A 87 -12.46 16.24 13.32
C PRO A 87 -11.46 17.31 12.85
N GLU A 88 -11.02 18.23 13.71
CA GLU A 88 -10.21 19.40 13.34
C GLU A 88 -8.85 19.04 12.69
N PRO A 89 -8.09 18.02 13.16
CA PRO A 89 -6.83 17.62 12.54
C PRO A 89 -6.99 17.19 11.07
N PHE A 90 -8.11 16.53 10.72
CA PHE A 90 -8.41 16.19 9.34
C PHE A 90 -8.67 17.44 8.49
N TYR A 91 -9.34 18.46 9.03
CA TYR A 91 -9.62 19.68 8.26
C TYR A 91 -8.40 20.58 8.06
N VAL A 92 -7.44 20.57 8.97
CA VAL A 92 -6.10 21.16 8.75
C VAL A 92 -5.39 20.41 7.62
N LEU A 93 -5.37 19.07 7.66
CA LEU A 93 -4.72 18.24 6.65
C LEU A 93 -5.39 18.33 5.26
N ALA A 94 -6.73 18.42 5.21
CA ALA A 94 -7.49 18.52 3.97
C ALA A 94 -7.18 19.81 3.20
N GLN A 95 -6.75 20.89 3.87
CA GLN A 95 -6.29 22.12 3.21
C GLN A 95 -4.98 21.92 2.45
N GLU A 96 -4.13 21.03 2.93
CA GLU A 96 -2.86 20.64 2.30
C GLU A 96 -3.10 19.64 1.15
N LEU A 97 -3.99 18.66 1.35
CA LEU A 97 -4.31 17.61 0.37
C LEU A 97 -5.33 17.98 -0.73
N TYR A 98 -6.01 19.13 -0.65
CA TYR A 98 -7.12 19.44 -1.56
C TYR A 98 -6.70 19.44 -3.05
N PRO A 99 -7.47 18.79 -3.96
CA PRO A 99 -7.07 18.61 -5.37
C PRO A 99 -6.76 19.90 -6.15
N GLY A 100 -5.93 19.75 -7.19
CA GLY A 100 -5.55 20.83 -8.12
C GLY A 100 -4.19 21.50 -7.85
N LYS A 101 -3.32 20.89 -7.02
CA LYS A 101 -1.93 21.31 -6.80
C LYS A 101 -0.89 20.39 -7.47
N PHE A 102 -1.31 19.19 -7.82
CA PHE A 102 -0.47 18.09 -8.28
C PHE A 102 -1.00 17.61 -9.63
N HIS A 103 -0.10 17.06 -10.46
CA HIS A 103 -0.41 16.63 -11.82
C HIS A 103 -0.05 15.14 -12.03
N PRO A 104 -0.72 14.44 -12.96
CA PRO A 104 -0.42 13.04 -13.28
C PRO A 104 1.06 12.76 -13.58
N THR A 105 1.50 11.56 -13.19
CA THR A 105 2.84 11.01 -13.49
C THR A 105 2.79 10.14 -14.76
N VAL A 106 3.94 9.60 -15.20
CA VAL A 106 3.97 8.72 -16.38
C VAL A 106 3.18 7.43 -16.14
N SER A 107 3.23 6.88 -14.92
CA SER A 107 2.39 5.74 -14.51
C SER A 107 0.89 6.02 -14.73
N HIS A 108 0.42 7.23 -14.42
CA HIS A 108 -0.98 7.62 -14.65
C HIS A 108 -1.31 7.77 -16.14
N ALA A 109 -0.42 8.41 -16.92
CA ALA A 109 -0.58 8.57 -18.37
C ALA A 109 -0.59 7.21 -19.10
N PHE A 110 0.20 6.24 -18.67
CA PHE A 110 0.19 4.88 -19.23
C PHE A 110 -1.15 4.16 -18.99
N ILE A 111 -1.78 4.33 -17.82
CA ILE A 111 -3.10 3.76 -17.55
C ILE A 111 -4.18 4.41 -18.43
N ALA A 112 -4.07 5.71 -18.71
CA ALA A 112 -4.91 6.38 -19.69
C ALA A 112 -4.66 5.87 -21.12
N LEU A 113 -3.40 5.63 -21.50
CA LEU A 113 -3.04 5.04 -22.79
C LEU A 113 -3.59 3.62 -22.96
N LEU A 114 -3.55 2.79 -21.91
CA LEU A 114 -4.21 1.47 -21.87
C LEU A 114 -5.73 1.56 -22.08
N ALA A 115 -6.37 2.62 -21.57
CA ALA A 115 -7.79 2.88 -21.82
C ALA A 115 -8.05 3.32 -23.27
N GLN A 116 -7.23 4.22 -23.82
CA GLN A 116 -7.34 4.66 -25.22
C GLN A 116 -7.11 3.54 -26.23
N LYS A 117 -6.15 2.64 -25.96
CA LYS A 117 -5.89 1.42 -26.74
C LYS A 117 -6.91 0.29 -26.49
N GLY A 118 -7.90 0.50 -25.60
CA GLY A 118 -8.99 -0.46 -25.34
C GLY A 118 -8.63 -1.69 -24.51
N LEU A 119 -7.44 -1.71 -23.89
CA LEU A 119 -6.90 -2.86 -23.15
C LEU A 119 -7.25 -2.82 -21.64
N LEU A 120 -7.52 -1.64 -21.09
CA LEU A 120 -7.89 -1.47 -19.68
C LEU A 120 -9.28 -2.07 -19.42
N GLN A 121 -9.33 -3.17 -18.67
CA GLN A 121 -10.57 -3.76 -18.17
C GLN A 121 -11.14 -2.92 -17.01
N MET A 122 -10.31 -2.67 -15.99
CA MET A 122 -10.66 -1.91 -14.79
C MET A 122 -9.38 -1.44 -14.07
N LEU A 123 -9.40 -0.23 -13.52
CA LEU A 123 -8.39 0.32 -12.61
C LEU A 123 -8.96 0.33 -11.20
N PHE A 124 -8.26 -0.28 -10.24
CA PHE A 124 -8.55 -0.13 -8.82
C PHE A 124 -7.43 0.70 -8.19
N THR A 125 -7.78 1.79 -7.53
CA THR A 125 -6.82 2.68 -6.86
C THR A 125 -7.08 2.76 -5.36
N GLN A 126 -6.01 2.75 -4.58
CA GLN A 126 -6.03 3.09 -3.14
C GLN A 126 -5.88 4.59 -2.90
N ASN A 127 -5.61 5.38 -3.95
CA ASN A 127 -5.35 6.81 -3.87
C ASN A 127 -6.66 7.60 -3.81
N ILE A 128 -6.56 8.82 -3.30
CA ILE A 128 -7.67 9.76 -3.08
C ILE A 128 -7.46 11.09 -3.82
N ASP A 129 -6.29 11.24 -4.46
CA ASP A 129 -5.78 12.46 -5.10
C ASP A 129 -6.47 12.79 -6.44
N CYS A 130 -7.19 11.82 -7.01
CA CYS A 130 -7.92 11.89 -8.29
C CYS A 130 -7.03 12.05 -9.53
N LEU A 131 -5.72 11.75 -9.45
CA LEU A 131 -4.79 11.91 -10.56
C LEU A 131 -5.10 10.96 -11.73
N GLU A 132 -5.75 9.82 -11.49
CA GLU A 132 -6.22 8.90 -12.53
C GLU A 132 -7.31 9.55 -13.40
N ARG A 133 -8.19 10.34 -12.79
CA ARG A 133 -9.20 11.14 -13.51
C ARG A 133 -8.54 12.28 -14.28
N ALA A 134 -7.55 12.96 -13.68
CA ALA A 134 -6.82 14.04 -14.31
C ALA A 134 -5.99 13.56 -15.53
N ALA A 135 -5.53 12.31 -15.51
CA ALA A 135 -4.88 11.67 -16.66
C ALA A 135 -5.84 11.29 -17.79
N GLY A 136 -7.16 11.42 -17.59
CA GLY A 136 -8.17 11.09 -18.59
C GLY A 136 -8.60 9.62 -18.60
N VAL A 137 -8.36 8.84 -17.53
CA VAL A 137 -8.92 7.48 -17.43
C VAL A 137 -10.45 7.57 -17.35
N PRO A 138 -11.22 6.81 -18.17
CA PRO A 138 -12.68 6.86 -18.17
C PRO A 138 -13.28 6.52 -16.80
N SER A 139 -14.22 7.34 -16.31
CA SER A 139 -14.74 7.19 -14.94
C SER A 139 -15.50 5.89 -14.65
N ASP A 140 -16.02 5.21 -15.68
CA ASP A 140 -16.61 3.88 -15.58
C ASP A 140 -15.55 2.78 -15.37
N LYS A 141 -14.30 3.04 -15.79
CA LYS A 141 -13.13 2.15 -15.63
C LYS A 141 -12.39 2.33 -14.31
N ILE A 142 -12.72 3.34 -13.50
CA ILE A 142 -12.06 3.57 -12.21
C ILE A 142 -12.87 2.92 -11.07
N VAL A 143 -12.15 2.42 -10.07
CA VAL A 143 -12.63 2.04 -8.74
C VAL A 143 -11.73 2.72 -7.70
N GLU A 144 -12.20 3.84 -7.19
CA GLU A 144 -11.61 4.53 -6.04
C GLU A 144 -11.91 3.71 -4.79
N ALA A 145 -11.03 2.75 -4.47
CA ALA A 145 -11.28 1.75 -3.43
C ALA A 145 -11.32 2.36 -2.03
N HIS A 146 -10.55 3.43 -1.81
CA HIS A 146 -10.62 4.27 -0.62
C HIS A 146 -11.44 5.55 -0.84
N GLY A 147 -12.26 5.61 -1.90
CA GLY A 147 -13.02 6.81 -2.25
C GLY A 147 -12.13 7.98 -2.69
N SER A 148 -12.65 9.21 -2.67
CA SER A 148 -11.94 10.36 -3.23
C SER A 148 -12.42 11.72 -2.71
N PHE A 149 -11.63 12.76 -2.94
CA PHE A 149 -12.03 14.16 -2.68
C PHE A 149 -13.08 14.71 -3.65
N ALA A 150 -13.51 13.94 -4.66
CA ALA A 150 -14.40 14.41 -5.74
C ALA A 150 -15.85 14.68 -5.31
N THR A 151 -16.30 14.16 -4.17
CA THR A 151 -17.62 14.41 -3.57
C THR A 151 -17.55 14.34 -2.04
N GLN A 152 -18.63 14.75 -1.35
CA GLN A 152 -18.72 14.76 0.12
C GLN A 152 -20.14 14.50 0.61
N ARG A 153 -20.27 13.86 1.79
CA ARG A 153 -21.54 13.55 2.46
C ARG A 153 -21.49 13.78 3.97
N CYS A 154 -22.66 13.92 4.57
CA CYS A 154 -22.79 13.75 6.02
C CYS A 154 -22.45 12.31 6.43
N ILE A 155 -21.64 12.12 7.47
CA ILE A 155 -21.28 10.77 7.93
C ILE A 155 -22.47 9.99 8.51
N GLU A 156 -23.49 10.68 9.01
CA GLU A 156 -24.67 10.07 9.62
C GLU A 156 -25.80 9.85 8.60
N CYS A 157 -26.37 10.92 8.03
CA CYS A 157 -27.54 10.79 7.12
C CYS A 157 -27.18 10.52 5.65
N LYS A 158 -25.88 10.49 5.30
CA LYS A 158 -25.34 10.27 3.94
C LYS A 158 -25.86 11.23 2.84
N VAL A 159 -26.54 12.32 3.22
CA VAL A 159 -26.92 13.41 2.30
C VAL A 159 -25.65 14.07 1.74
N VAL A 160 -25.64 14.31 0.41
CA VAL A 160 -24.54 14.97 -0.32
C VAL A 160 -24.42 16.43 0.09
N PHE A 161 -23.20 16.90 0.28
CA PHE A 161 -22.90 18.29 0.63
C PHE A 161 -22.33 19.04 -0.58
N ALA A 162 -22.70 20.32 -0.73
CA ALA A 162 -22.31 21.10 -1.89
C ALA A 162 -20.81 21.40 -1.92
N ASP A 163 -20.19 21.29 -3.09
CA ASP A 163 -18.74 21.37 -3.26
C ASP A 163 -18.19 22.77 -2.98
N ASP A 164 -18.91 23.81 -3.42
CA ASP A 164 -18.58 25.20 -3.12
C ASP A 164 -18.60 25.49 -1.60
N LYS A 165 -19.51 24.83 -0.86
CA LYS A 165 -19.56 24.91 0.61
C LYS A 165 -18.38 24.15 1.23
N MET A 166 -18.07 22.93 0.77
CA MET A 166 -16.92 22.17 1.29
C MET A 166 -15.62 22.94 1.09
N LYS A 167 -15.37 23.47 -0.10
CA LYS A 167 -14.18 24.26 -0.41
C LYS A 167 -14.05 25.49 0.49
N LYS A 168 -15.15 26.20 0.78
CA LYS A 168 -15.20 27.31 1.75
C LYS A 168 -14.94 26.88 3.19
N HIS A 169 -15.22 25.62 3.56
CA HIS A 169 -14.91 25.07 4.88
C HIS A 169 -13.43 24.69 5.00
N VAL A 170 -12.92 23.88 4.06
CA VAL A 170 -11.51 23.46 3.98
C VAL A 170 -10.55 24.66 3.92
N LEU A 171 -10.85 25.68 3.10
CA LEU A 171 -10.01 26.89 3.01
C LEU A 171 -9.96 27.75 4.29
N ARG A 172 -10.85 27.50 5.26
CA ARG A 172 -10.86 28.19 6.57
C ARG A 172 -10.41 27.29 7.73
N GLY A 173 -10.20 25.99 7.50
CA GLY A 173 -10.07 24.99 8.57
C GLY A 173 -11.35 24.74 9.37
N ASP A 174 -12.50 25.25 8.90
CA ASP A 174 -13.79 25.16 9.60
C ASP A 174 -14.44 23.80 9.39
N VAL A 175 -14.76 23.08 10.47
CA VAL A 175 -15.46 21.79 10.40
C VAL A 175 -16.89 21.94 9.83
N PRO A 176 -17.22 21.34 8.67
CA PRO A 176 -18.54 21.42 8.07
C PRO A 176 -19.56 20.52 8.79
N ARG A 177 -20.80 21.00 8.85
CA ARG A 177 -21.94 20.28 9.43
C ARG A 177 -23.10 20.19 8.45
N CYS A 178 -23.80 19.06 8.49
CA CYS A 178 -24.94 18.80 7.63
C CYS A 178 -26.08 19.79 7.90
N GLU A 179 -26.67 20.33 6.84
CA GLU A 179 -27.78 21.29 6.96
C GLU A 179 -29.05 20.62 7.52
N GLU A 180 -29.28 19.34 7.22
CA GLU A 180 -30.39 18.53 7.75
C GLU A 180 -30.18 18.16 9.23
N CYS A 181 -29.21 17.28 9.53
CA CYS A 181 -29.09 16.64 10.85
C CYS A 181 -28.02 17.22 11.78
N LYS A 182 -27.27 18.25 11.35
CA LYS A 182 -26.13 18.88 12.08
C LYS A 182 -24.94 17.96 12.42
N GLY A 183 -25.00 16.69 12.04
CA GLY A 183 -23.87 15.76 12.07
C GLY A 183 -22.72 16.21 11.18
N LEU A 184 -21.53 15.64 11.40
CA LEU A 184 -20.34 15.98 10.63
C LEU A 184 -20.49 15.64 9.14
N VAL A 185 -19.81 16.40 8.30
CA VAL A 185 -19.60 16.10 6.87
C VAL A 185 -18.13 15.75 6.67
N LYS A 186 -17.82 14.91 5.69
CA LYS A 186 -16.47 14.76 5.13
C LYS A 186 -16.53 14.48 3.62
N PRO A 187 -15.41 14.63 2.89
CA PRO A 187 -15.24 14.04 1.57
C PRO A 187 -15.54 12.53 1.59
N ASP A 188 -15.95 11.99 0.45
CA ASP A 188 -16.31 10.57 0.26
C ASP A 188 -15.06 9.66 0.21
N ILE A 189 -14.05 9.98 1.02
CA ILE A 189 -12.88 9.16 1.35
C ILE A 189 -13.28 8.12 2.40
N THR A 190 -12.86 6.87 2.24
CA THR A 190 -13.10 5.78 3.20
C THR A 190 -12.11 5.90 4.35
N PHE A 191 -12.63 6.06 5.57
CA PHE A 191 -11.81 6.09 6.78
C PHE A 191 -11.64 4.67 7.36
N PHE A 192 -10.59 4.44 8.15
CA PHE A 192 -10.50 3.23 8.97
C PHE A 192 -11.74 3.11 9.86
N GLY A 193 -12.32 1.90 9.87
CA GLY A 193 -13.63 1.63 10.50
C GLY A 193 -14.86 1.91 9.62
N GLU A 194 -14.71 2.45 8.41
CA GLU A 194 -15.79 2.47 7.40
C GLU A 194 -15.69 1.29 6.42
N ALA A 195 -16.82 0.93 5.81
CA ALA A 195 -16.84 0.00 4.68
C ALA A 195 -16.42 0.72 3.39
N LEU A 196 -15.64 0.04 2.55
CA LEU A 196 -15.24 0.53 1.22
C LEU A 196 -16.46 0.79 0.33
N PRO A 197 -16.34 1.66 -0.70
CA PRO A 197 -17.44 1.97 -1.60
C PRO A 197 -17.97 0.70 -2.28
N ARG A 198 -19.30 0.57 -2.40
CA ARG A 198 -19.98 -0.60 -2.99
C ARG A 198 -19.44 -0.98 -4.38
N ALA A 199 -18.98 -0.01 -5.16
CA ALA A 199 -18.33 -0.22 -6.45
C ALA A 199 -17.07 -1.10 -6.38
N PHE A 200 -16.38 -1.18 -5.23
CA PHE A 200 -15.27 -2.11 -5.00
C PHE A 200 -15.75 -3.55 -5.13
N SER A 201 -16.61 -4.02 -4.22
CA SER A 201 -17.05 -5.43 -4.18
C SER A 201 -17.87 -5.84 -5.40
N GLU A 202 -18.63 -4.91 -6.00
CA GLU A 202 -19.33 -5.18 -7.27
C GLU A 202 -18.37 -5.41 -8.43
N LYS A 203 -17.22 -4.71 -8.47
CA LYS A 203 -16.26 -4.79 -9.59
C LYS A 203 -15.07 -5.72 -9.35
N SER A 204 -14.73 -6.13 -8.11
CA SER A 204 -13.56 -6.99 -7.80
C SER A 204 -13.50 -8.28 -8.65
N HIS A 205 -14.66 -8.79 -9.08
CA HIS A 205 -14.74 -9.96 -9.97
C HIS A 205 -13.99 -9.77 -11.31
N HIS A 206 -13.78 -8.53 -11.78
CA HIS A 206 -13.00 -8.25 -12.98
C HIS A 206 -11.55 -8.72 -12.87
N THR A 207 -10.95 -8.71 -11.68
CA THR A 207 -9.56 -9.20 -11.46
C THR A 207 -9.47 -10.71 -11.67
N ALA A 208 -10.52 -11.48 -11.34
CA ALA A 208 -10.61 -12.91 -11.66
C ALA A 208 -10.87 -13.18 -13.16
N MET A 209 -11.37 -12.18 -13.90
CA MET A 209 -11.54 -12.24 -15.36
C MET A 209 -10.35 -11.66 -16.14
N ALA A 210 -9.32 -11.12 -15.47
CA ALA A 210 -8.20 -10.47 -16.11
C ALA A 210 -7.32 -11.45 -16.89
N ASP A 211 -6.79 -11.01 -18.03
CA ASP A 211 -5.73 -11.75 -18.75
C ASP A 211 -4.35 -11.39 -18.22
N LEU A 212 -4.16 -10.14 -17.75
CA LEU A 212 -2.94 -9.60 -17.16
C LEU A 212 -3.31 -8.70 -15.99
N VAL A 213 -2.54 -8.76 -14.88
CA VAL A 213 -2.70 -7.84 -13.75
C VAL A 213 -1.41 -7.04 -13.54
N LEU A 214 -1.52 -5.71 -13.56
CA LEU A 214 -0.42 -4.80 -13.24
C LEU A 214 -0.63 -4.25 -11.82
N ILE A 215 0.37 -4.38 -10.96
CA ILE A 215 0.38 -3.87 -9.59
C ILE A 215 1.45 -2.79 -9.51
N ILE A 216 1.06 -1.55 -9.22
CA ILE A 216 1.94 -0.38 -9.38
C ILE A 216 1.93 0.47 -8.10
N GLY A 217 3.11 0.66 -7.50
CA GLY A 217 3.34 1.59 -6.39
C GLY A 217 2.50 1.33 -5.12
N THR A 218 2.44 0.08 -4.64
CA THR A 218 1.66 -0.26 -3.43
C THR A 218 2.32 -1.31 -2.55
N SER A 219 2.13 -1.19 -1.24
CA SER A 219 2.61 -2.14 -0.22
C SER A 219 1.71 -3.38 -0.03
N LEU A 220 0.52 -3.43 -0.64
CA LEU A 220 -0.46 -4.51 -0.47
C LEU A 220 -0.79 -4.89 1.00
N THR A 221 -0.73 -3.91 1.91
CA THR A 221 -0.98 -4.13 3.35
C THR A 221 -2.43 -3.89 3.79
N VAL A 222 -3.20 -3.11 3.02
CA VAL A 222 -4.55 -2.67 3.42
C VAL A 222 -5.61 -3.59 2.84
N TYR A 223 -6.29 -4.33 3.71
CA TYR A 223 -7.42 -5.18 3.34
C TYR A 223 -8.73 -4.38 3.25
N PRO A 224 -9.64 -4.72 2.33
CA PRO A 224 -9.61 -5.87 1.42
C PRO A 224 -8.87 -5.64 0.09
N PHE A 225 -8.26 -4.46 -0.16
CA PHE A 225 -7.55 -4.21 -1.42
C PHE A 225 -6.40 -5.20 -1.66
N ALA A 226 -5.66 -5.52 -0.60
CA ALA A 226 -4.52 -6.44 -0.58
C ALA A 226 -4.79 -7.83 -1.20
N SER A 227 -6.04 -8.32 -1.23
CA SER A 227 -6.36 -9.64 -1.80
C SER A 227 -6.71 -9.62 -3.29
N LEU A 228 -6.86 -8.45 -3.92
CA LEU A 228 -7.14 -8.35 -5.36
C LEU A 228 -6.10 -9.08 -6.24
N PRO A 229 -4.78 -8.98 -6.01
CA PRO A 229 -3.78 -9.71 -6.81
C PRO A 229 -3.89 -11.24 -6.72
N ASP A 230 -4.52 -11.77 -5.66
CA ASP A 230 -4.72 -13.21 -5.49
C ASP A 230 -6.03 -13.72 -6.07
N MET A 231 -7.01 -12.85 -6.31
CA MET A 231 -8.21 -13.17 -7.10
C MET A 231 -7.90 -13.46 -8.58
N ALA A 232 -6.73 -13.03 -9.08
CA ALA A 232 -6.26 -13.34 -10.43
C ALA A 232 -6.10 -14.86 -10.62
N ARG A 233 -6.48 -15.38 -11.80
CA ARG A 233 -6.30 -16.80 -12.15
C ARG A 233 -4.81 -17.17 -12.07
N GLN A 234 -4.50 -18.44 -11.75
CA GLN A 234 -3.10 -18.89 -11.64
C GLN A 234 -2.30 -18.74 -12.95
N LYS A 235 -2.98 -18.80 -14.11
CA LYS A 235 -2.43 -18.56 -15.46
C LYS A 235 -2.58 -17.10 -15.95
N SER A 236 -3.04 -16.17 -15.13
CA SER A 236 -3.03 -14.74 -15.47
C SER A 236 -1.72 -14.16 -14.94
N PRO A 237 -0.78 -13.69 -15.77
CA PRO A 237 0.47 -13.11 -15.30
C PRO A 237 0.21 -11.90 -14.39
N ARG A 238 1.09 -11.71 -13.40
CA ARG A 238 1.03 -10.57 -12.47
C ARG A 238 2.36 -9.83 -12.51
N VAL A 239 2.31 -8.53 -12.76
CA VAL A 239 3.52 -7.71 -12.92
C VAL A 239 3.55 -6.65 -11.82
N LEU A 240 4.59 -6.68 -11.00
CA LEU A 240 4.85 -5.66 -9.99
C LEU A 240 5.75 -4.57 -10.56
N PHE A 241 5.38 -3.31 -10.32
CA PHE A 241 6.20 -2.13 -10.48
C PHE A 241 6.24 -1.40 -9.13
N ASN A 242 7.31 -1.56 -8.35
CA ASN A 242 7.39 -1.02 -6.99
C ASN A 242 8.85 -0.98 -6.50
N MET A 243 9.17 -0.18 -5.48
CA MET A 243 10.53 -0.17 -4.89
C MET A 243 10.90 -1.52 -4.26
N GLU A 244 9.92 -2.27 -3.74
CA GLU A 244 10.12 -3.49 -2.93
C GLU A 244 9.20 -4.64 -3.39
N LYS A 245 9.60 -5.90 -3.15
CA LYS A 245 8.74 -7.09 -3.32
C LYS A 245 7.64 -7.08 -2.25
N VAL A 246 6.37 -7.22 -2.66
CA VAL A 246 5.20 -7.07 -1.77
C VAL A 246 4.18 -8.20 -1.91
N GLY A 247 3.50 -8.53 -0.81
CA GLY A 247 2.43 -9.53 -0.78
C GLY A 247 2.88 -10.92 -1.25
N SER A 248 2.07 -11.56 -2.08
CA SER A 248 2.36 -12.89 -2.67
C SER A 248 3.10 -12.82 -4.01
N LEU A 249 3.58 -11.65 -4.44
CA LEU A 249 4.15 -11.47 -5.79
C LEU A 249 5.57 -12.05 -5.89
N GLY A 250 5.81 -12.83 -6.94
CA GLY A 250 7.03 -13.64 -7.14
C GLY A 250 6.84 -15.13 -6.82
N SER A 251 5.71 -15.51 -6.21
CA SER A 251 5.40 -16.91 -5.85
C SER A 251 4.75 -17.73 -6.98
N ARG A 252 4.24 -17.08 -8.05
CA ARG A 252 3.68 -17.78 -9.23
C ARG A 252 4.66 -17.79 -10.40
N VAL A 253 4.54 -18.81 -11.26
CA VAL A 253 5.47 -19.00 -12.38
C VAL A 253 5.38 -17.95 -13.49
N ASP A 254 4.26 -17.22 -13.57
CA ASP A 254 4.05 -16.08 -14.46
C ASP A 254 4.04 -14.72 -13.70
N ASP A 255 4.57 -14.68 -12.47
CA ASP A 255 4.83 -13.41 -11.78
C ASP A 255 6.12 -12.77 -12.34
N VAL A 256 6.11 -11.45 -12.56
CA VAL A 256 7.27 -10.64 -12.97
C VAL A 256 7.41 -9.46 -12.01
N LEU A 257 8.63 -9.19 -11.54
CA LEU A 257 8.93 -8.11 -10.59
C LEU A 257 9.89 -7.11 -11.24
N GLU A 258 9.40 -5.93 -11.59
CA GLU A 258 10.21 -4.76 -11.93
C GLU A 258 10.39 -3.92 -10.66
N LEU A 259 11.59 -3.95 -10.09
CA LEU A 259 11.88 -3.25 -8.84
C LEU A 259 12.59 -1.92 -9.08
N GLY A 260 12.10 -0.86 -8.43
CA GLY A 260 12.59 0.52 -8.57
C GLY A 260 11.47 1.52 -8.83
N SER A 261 11.82 2.67 -9.45
CA SER A 261 10.87 3.73 -9.81
C SER A 261 9.74 3.19 -10.70
N CYS A 262 8.50 3.48 -10.29
CA CYS A 262 7.30 3.06 -11.03
C CYS A 262 7.27 3.66 -12.44
N ASP A 263 7.61 4.93 -12.57
CA ASP A 263 7.59 5.63 -13.86
C ASP A 263 8.67 5.10 -14.82
N ASP A 264 9.84 4.69 -14.32
CA ASP A 264 10.88 4.11 -15.17
C ASP A 264 10.57 2.67 -15.59
N GLY A 265 10.03 1.85 -14.68
CA GLY A 265 9.53 0.53 -15.04
C GLY A 265 8.43 0.60 -16.10
N ILE A 266 7.55 1.60 -16.00
CA ILE A 266 6.51 1.89 -17.00
C ILE A 266 7.11 2.43 -18.32
N ARG A 267 8.14 3.30 -18.28
CA ARG A 267 8.87 3.72 -19.48
C ARG A 267 9.55 2.55 -20.19
N LYS A 268 10.22 1.65 -19.45
CA LYS A 268 10.80 0.40 -20.00
C LYS A 268 9.71 -0.45 -20.66
N LEU A 269 8.58 -0.69 -19.98
CA LEU A 269 7.47 -1.44 -20.57
C LEU A 269 6.93 -0.74 -21.84
N ALA A 270 6.81 0.60 -21.85
CA ALA A 270 6.37 1.35 -23.01
C ALA A 270 7.38 1.29 -24.18
N GLU A 271 8.68 1.34 -23.92
CA GLU A 271 9.74 1.12 -24.93
C GLU A 271 9.65 -0.29 -25.52
N LEU A 272 9.58 -1.31 -24.66
CA LEU A 272 9.44 -2.69 -25.11
C LEU A 272 8.11 -2.93 -25.85
N LEU A 273 7.07 -2.14 -25.60
CA LEU A 273 5.81 -2.16 -26.37
C LEU A 273 5.87 -1.36 -27.69
N GLY A 274 6.83 -0.44 -27.84
CA GLY A 274 6.92 0.51 -28.96
C GLY A 274 5.98 1.71 -28.82
N TRP A 275 5.66 2.12 -27.59
CA TRP A 275 4.71 3.18 -27.26
C TRP A 275 5.36 4.41 -26.58
N THR A 276 6.69 4.51 -26.54
CA THR A 276 7.43 5.60 -25.85
C THR A 276 6.94 6.98 -26.27
N ASP A 277 6.91 7.23 -27.59
CA ASP A 277 6.50 8.52 -28.16
C ASP A 277 5.03 8.83 -27.80
N GLU A 278 4.12 7.86 -27.96
CA GLU A 278 2.70 8.00 -27.59
C GLU A 278 2.51 8.31 -26.10
N LEU A 279 3.34 7.75 -25.23
CA LEU A 279 3.25 7.90 -23.78
C LEU A 279 3.81 9.26 -23.32
N GLU A 280 5.00 9.65 -23.76
CA GLU A 280 5.60 10.93 -23.41
C GLU A 280 4.82 12.09 -24.04
N ASP A 281 4.32 11.97 -25.28
CA ASP A 281 3.41 12.97 -25.86
C ASP A 281 2.10 13.06 -25.06
N LEU A 282 1.46 11.94 -24.72
CA LEU A 282 0.21 11.95 -23.94
C LEU A 282 0.43 12.62 -22.57
N TRP A 283 1.49 12.21 -21.85
CA TRP A 283 1.83 12.76 -20.54
C TRP A 283 2.10 14.27 -20.63
N ARG A 284 2.99 14.70 -21.53
CA ARG A 284 3.38 16.12 -21.71
C ARG A 284 2.20 16.98 -22.19
N ASN A 285 1.24 16.43 -22.93
CA ASN A 285 0.00 17.13 -23.29
C ASN A 285 -1.00 17.24 -22.12
N ILE A 286 -0.99 16.31 -21.15
CA ILE A 286 -1.84 16.38 -19.94
C ILE A 286 -1.30 17.43 -18.95
N ILE A 287 0.03 17.46 -18.73
CA ILE A 287 0.63 18.24 -17.62
C ILE A 287 1.37 19.50 -18.06
N GLY A 288 1.75 19.62 -19.33
CA GLY A 288 2.57 20.70 -19.85
C GLY A 288 4.08 20.47 -19.63
N HIS A 289 4.89 21.05 -20.53
CA HIS A 289 6.33 20.78 -20.57
C HIS A 289 7.08 21.22 -19.29
N GLU A 290 6.70 22.34 -18.66
CA GLU A 290 7.37 22.84 -17.45
C GLU A 290 7.16 21.90 -16.25
N GLU A 291 5.97 21.30 -16.13
CA GLU A 291 5.64 20.33 -15.09
C GLU A 291 6.39 19.01 -15.32
N ALA A 292 6.45 18.54 -16.58
CA ALA A 292 7.14 17.31 -16.95
C ALA A 292 8.64 17.35 -16.58
N GLU A 293 9.34 18.44 -16.93
CA GLU A 293 10.76 18.59 -16.56
C GLU A 293 10.96 18.73 -15.05
N ARG A 294 9.99 19.30 -14.30
CA ARG A 294 10.07 19.33 -12.83
C ARG A 294 9.90 17.93 -12.22
N GLN A 295 8.99 17.10 -12.74
CA GLN A 295 8.83 15.72 -12.27
C GLN A 295 10.07 14.88 -12.59
N LEU A 296 10.58 14.95 -13.83
CA LEU A 296 11.84 14.30 -14.25
C LEU A 296 13.01 14.70 -13.36
N ARG A 297 13.20 16.01 -13.14
CA ARG A 297 14.29 16.48 -12.26
C ARG A 297 14.08 16.03 -10.81
N SER A 298 12.88 16.13 -10.26
CA SER A 298 12.60 15.69 -8.88
C SER A 298 12.72 14.18 -8.67
N GLN A 299 12.79 13.40 -9.75
CA GLN A 299 13.14 12.00 -9.74
C GLN A 299 14.67 11.83 -9.68
N ILE A 300 15.42 12.47 -10.61
CA ILE A 300 16.90 12.47 -10.61
C ILE A 300 17.48 12.96 -9.28
N ASP A 301 17.02 14.13 -8.79
CA ASP A 301 17.45 14.72 -7.51
C ASP A 301 17.21 13.73 -6.32
N ARG A 302 16.27 12.78 -6.43
CA ARG A 302 15.94 11.77 -5.41
C ARG A 302 16.71 10.46 -5.60
N ASP A 303 16.94 10.05 -6.84
CA ASP A 303 17.73 8.85 -7.13
C ASP A 303 19.20 9.07 -6.76
N GLU A 304 19.72 10.30 -6.93
CA GLU A 304 21.02 10.73 -6.38
C GLU A 304 21.06 10.66 -4.83
N GLU A 305 20.03 11.16 -4.12
CA GLU A 305 19.92 11.04 -2.65
C GLU A 305 19.92 9.57 -2.17
N ILE A 306 19.30 8.67 -2.94
CA ILE A 306 19.24 7.23 -2.62
C ILE A 306 20.60 6.56 -2.87
N GLU A 307 21.30 6.92 -3.94
CA GLU A 307 22.64 6.37 -4.22
C GLU A 307 23.64 6.81 -3.14
N ASP A 308 23.60 8.06 -2.69
CA ASP A 308 24.43 8.57 -1.58
C ASP A 308 24.15 7.84 -0.24
N GLU A 309 22.88 7.61 0.13
CA GLU A 309 22.55 6.83 1.34
C GLU A 309 22.99 5.36 1.20
N LEU A 310 22.91 4.76 0.01
CA LEU A 310 23.35 3.39 -0.25
C LEU A 310 24.88 3.25 -0.20
N GLN A 311 25.63 4.14 -0.86
CA GLN A 311 27.10 4.14 -0.81
C GLN A 311 27.59 4.25 0.64
N LYS A 312 26.99 5.17 1.43
CA LYS A 312 27.30 5.33 2.85
C LYS A 312 27.05 4.05 3.67
N LEU A 313 25.91 3.38 3.47
CA LEU A 313 25.60 2.12 4.14
C LEU A 313 26.58 1.00 3.75
N THR A 314 26.97 0.89 2.48
CA THR A 314 27.97 -0.10 2.05
C THR A 314 29.35 0.13 2.67
N GLY A 315 29.79 1.40 2.79
CA GLY A 315 31.05 1.73 3.47
C GLY A 315 31.01 1.49 4.99
N GLU A 316 29.86 1.68 5.64
CA GLU A 316 29.65 1.31 7.04
C GLU A 316 29.73 -0.21 7.24
N ILE A 317 29.11 -0.99 6.35
CA ILE A 317 29.20 -2.47 6.36
C ILE A 317 30.65 -2.94 6.10
N GLU A 318 31.34 -2.39 5.10
CA GLU A 318 32.74 -2.72 4.82
C GLU A 318 33.67 -2.39 5.99
N THR A 319 33.36 -1.33 6.76
CA THR A 319 34.10 -0.99 7.98
C THR A 319 33.83 -1.98 9.11
N VAL A 320 32.58 -2.43 9.29
CA VAL A 320 32.25 -3.45 10.31
C VAL A 320 32.88 -4.79 9.97
N LEU A 321 32.81 -5.24 8.71
CA LEU A 321 33.41 -6.51 8.28
C LEU A 321 34.92 -6.52 8.54
N LYS A 322 35.64 -5.44 8.22
CA LYS A 322 37.09 -5.33 8.55
C LYS A 322 37.38 -5.35 10.04
N LEU A 323 36.50 -4.78 10.87
CA LEU A 323 36.64 -4.79 12.33
C LEU A 323 36.33 -6.15 12.97
N ASP A 324 35.65 -7.05 12.25
CA ASP A 324 35.49 -8.46 12.65
C ASP A 324 36.59 -9.35 12.00
N GLU A 325 37.08 -9.06 10.79
CA GLU A 325 38.29 -9.68 10.20
C GLU A 325 39.54 -9.42 11.07
N GLU A 326 39.79 -8.16 11.47
CA GLU A 326 40.84 -7.77 12.44
C GLU A 326 40.66 -8.41 13.84
N ARG A 327 39.51 -9.06 14.08
CA ARG A 327 39.15 -9.70 15.34
C ARG A 327 39.37 -11.20 15.31
N GLU A 328 39.04 -11.85 14.19
CA GLU A 328 39.39 -13.26 13.94
C GLU A 328 40.91 -13.42 13.78
N GLU A 329 41.59 -12.53 13.04
CA GLU A 329 43.07 -12.47 13.00
C GLU A 329 43.69 -12.17 14.38
N GLY A 330 42.91 -11.59 15.31
CA GLY A 330 43.33 -11.28 16.68
C GLY A 330 43.25 -12.43 17.69
N GLU A 331 42.60 -13.55 17.34
CA GLU A 331 42.51 -14.74 18.22
C GLU A 331 43.51 -15.85 17.84
N ASP A 332 44.02 -15.90 16.60
CA ASP A 332 45.01 -16.89 16.15
C ASP A 332 46.45 -16.65 16.67
N GLU A 333 46.85 -15.44 17.07
CA GLU A 333 48.18 -15.15 17.65
C GLU A 333 48.37 -15.57 19.14
N LYS A 334 47.64 -16.59 19.64
CA LYS A 334 47.72 -17.01 21.06
C LYS A 334 47.77 -18.51 21.36
N ASP A 335 48.22 -19.36 20.43
CA ASP A 335 48.40 -20.81 20.71
C ASP A 335 49.74 -21.43 20.23
N GLU A 336 50.85 -20.68 20.30
CA GLU A 336 52.22 -21.22 20.19
C GLU A 336 53.12 -20.88 21.41
N ASP A 337 52.87 -21.44 22.61
CA ASP A 337 53.95 -21.70 23.59
C ASP A 337 53.61 -22.68 24.76
N VAL A 338 53.04 -23.87 24.50
CA VAL A 338 52.92 -24.93 25.52
C VAL A 338 53.17 -26.35 24.98
N GLU A 339 54.42 -26.83 25.02
CA GLU A 339 54.75 -28.15 25.61
C GLU A 339 56.28 -28.40 25.78
N GLU A 340 56.81 -28.18 26.99
CA GLU A 340 57.61 -29.24 27.63
C GLU A 340 57.67 -29.11 29.17
N SER A 341 57.99 -30.23 29.83
CA SER A 341 58.41 -30.32 31.26
C SER A 341 57.36 -30.26 32.39
N LYS A 342 56.46 -31.26 32.38
CA LYS A 342 56.33 -32.30 33.45
C LYS A 342 55.98 -31.89 34.91
N LYS A 343 54.89 -32.50 35.42
CA LYS A 343 54.59 -32.80 36.85
C LYS A 343 55.70 -33.68 37.49
N VAL A 344 55.88 -33.87 38.81
CA VAL A 344 55.13 -33.55 40.06
C VAL A 344 56.17 -33.02 41.11
N GLU A 345 56.02 -32.86 42.44
CA GLU A 345 55.12 -33.28 43.55
C GLU A 345 54.67 -32.00 44.34
N ASP A 346 53.52 -31.86 45.01
CA ASP A 346 52.80 -32.57 46.11
C ASP A 346 53.19 -32.14 47.55
N GLU A 347 52.22 -32.23 48.48
CA GLU A 347 52.26 -32.02 49.95
C GLU A 347 52.65 -30.63 50.55
N LYS A 348 51.62 -29.91 51.07
CA LYS A 348 51.49 -29.34 52.45
C LYS A 348 52.69 -28.60 53.10
N ALA A 349 52.57 -27.46 53.80
CA ALA A 349 51.48 -26.72 54.44
C ALA A 349 52.13 -25.60 55.31
N SER A 350 51.30 -24.80 56.02
CA SER A 350 51.68 -23.86 57.10
C SER A 350 52.49 -22.61 56.69
N ASN A 351 52.42 -21.49 57.42
CA ASN A 351 51.33 -20.88 58.21
C ASN A 351 51.85 -19.53 58.73
N ASN A 352 50.97 -18.54 58.91
CA ASN A 352 51.21 -17.32 59.70
C ASN A 352 52.37 -16.40 59.24
N ALA A 353 52.48 -15.16 59.71
CA ALA A 353 51.48 -14.17 60.13
C ALA A 353 52.16 -12.81 60.36
N GLN A 354 51.35 -11.74 60.40
CA GLN A 354 51.68 -10.41 60.97
C GLN A 354 52.78 -9.61 60.23
N GLY A 355 52.81 -8.28 60.25
CA GLY A 355 51.90 -7.26 60.82
C GLY A 355 51.82 -6.04 59.88
N SER A 356 50.79 -5.18 59.92
CA SER A 356 50.59 -4.06 60.89
C SER A 356 51.70 -3.00 60.79
N GLU A 357 51.45 -1.69 60.82
CA GLU A 357 50.34 -0.86 61.36
C GLU A 357 50.00 0.27 60.33
N ASP A 358 48.76 0.71 60.11
CA ASP A 358 48.03 1.87 60.71
C ASP A 358 48.70 3.27 60.48
N VAL A 359 48.03 4.44 60.46
CA VAL A 359 46.87 4.95 61.22
C VAL A 359 46.08 6.07 60.47
N ALA A 360 44.74 5.92 60.40
CA ALA A 360 43.60 6.90 60.44
C ALA A 360 43.60 8.25 59.66
N ASP A 361 42.50 9.01 59.54
CA ASP A 361 41.02 8.81 59.77
C ASP A 361 40.31 9.32 58.45
N THR A 362 39.02 9.64 58.26
CA THR A 362 37.89 9.99 59.13
C THR A 362 36.54 9.74 58.42
N LYS A 363 35.58 9.16 59.15
CA LYS A 363 34.17 9.59 59.41
C LYS A 363 33.48 10.59 58.46
N ASP A 364 32.17 10.50 58.16
CA ASP A 364 31.02 9.71 58.67
C ASP A 364 30.13 9.28 57.47
N ALA A 365 29.48 8.09 57.42
CA ALA A 365 28.17 7.70 58.00
C ALA A 365 26.96 8.55 57.47
N VAL A 366 25.77 8.04 57.10
CA VAL A 366 25.02 6.80 57.42
C VAL A 366 24.14 6.33 56.21
N ASP A 367 23.99 5.00 56.05
CA ASP A 367 22.80 4.13 55.77
C ASP A 367 21.41 4.78 55.45
N THR A 368 20.40 4.13 54.81
CA THR A 368 20.10 2.67 54.68
C THR A 368 19.24 2.30 53.45
N ARG A 369 19.40 1.05 52.97
CA ARG A 369 18.43 0.03 52.44
C ARG A 369 17.00 0.43 52.01
N GLU A 370 16.45 -0.03 50.87
CA GLU A 370 16.22 -1.38 50.28
C GLU A 370 14.89 -2.08 50.68
N GLU A 371 14.51 -3.09 49.87
CA GLU A 371 13.34 -3.99 49.94
C GLU A 371 11.98 -3.41 49.45
N LYS A 372 11.06 -4.18 48.85
CA LYS A 372 10.96 -5.65 48.73
C LYS A 372 10.30 -6.11 47.41
N LYS A 373 10.51 -7.38 47.04
CA LYS A 373 9.67 -8.13 46.07
C LYS A 373 8.47 -8.72 46.81
N ASP A 374 7.41 -9.12 46.09
CA ASP A 374 6.67 -10.38 46.33
C ASP A 374 5.72 -10.74 45.16
N GLU A 375 5.54 -12.05 44.97
CA GLU A 375 4.61 -12.80 44.09
C GLU A 375 4.55 -14.23 44.69
N PRO A 376 3.57 -15.12 44.40
CA PRO A 376 2.36 -14.98 43.58
C PRO A 376 1.08 -15.45 44.33
N GLU A 377 -0.05 -15.63 43.62
CA GLU A 377 -0.87 -16.87 43.65
C GLU A 377 -2.09 -16.79 42.70
N ALA A 378 -2.67 -17.96 42.38
CA ALA A 378 -3.94 -18.13 41.66
C ALA A 378 -4.91 -18.98 42.49
N PRO A 379 -6.22 -19.01 42.17
CA PRO A 379 -6.77 -20.31 41.76
C PRO A 379 -7.92 -20.29 40.72
N THR A 380 -8.25 -21.51 40.28
CA THR A 380 -9.48 -22.15 39.75
C THR A 380 -10.83 -21.37 39.64
N GLU A 381 -11.86 -21.79 38.90
CA GLU A 381 -12.22 -23.13 38.37
C GLU A 381 -13.15 -23.11 37.12
N THR A 382 -13.53 -24.32 36.67
CA THR A 382 -14.30 -24.76 35.49
C THR A 382 -15.70 -24.17 35.24
N GLU A 383 -16.16 -24.22 33.97
CA GLU A 383 -17.30 -25.08 33.57
C GLU A 383 -17.33 -25.40 32.04
N GLU A 384 -17.78 -26.61 31.66
CA GLU A 384 -18.07 -27.02 30.27
C GLU A 384 -19.59 -27.10 30.03
N ALA A 385 -20.05 -26.77 28.82
CA ALA A 385 -21.36 -27.20 28.32
C ALA A 385 -21.29 -27.59 26.83
N LYS A 386 -21.92 -28.71 26.45
CA LYS A 386 -21.85 -29.33 25.11
C LYS A 386 -23.13 -29.07 24.28
N PRO A 387 -23.07 -29.18 22.93
CA PRO A 387 -24.20 -28.89 22.03
C PRO A 387 -25.25 -30.01 22.00
N ALA A 388 -26.40 -29.73 21.36
CA ALA A 388 -27.47 -30.70 21.13
C ALA A 388 -28.03 -30.61 19.69
N ASP A 389 -28.09 -31.74 19.01
CA ASP A 389 -28.82 -31.95 17.75
C ASP A 389 -30.32 -32.16 17.99
N THR A 390 -31.18 -31.87 16.99
CA THR A 390 -31.92 -32.92 16.24
C THR A 390 -32.96 -32.39 15.22
N ALA A 391 -32.62 -32.56 13.93
CA ALA A 391 -33.37 -33.32 12.92
C ALA A 391 -34.92 -33.19 12.72
N ASN A 392 -35.27 -32.83 11.47
CA ASN A 392 -36.14 -33.61 10.53
C ASN A 392 -37.67 -33.39 10.46
N THR A 393 -38.15 -32.88 9.30
CA THR A 393 -39.35 -33.27 8.48
C THR A 393 -39.79 -32.08 7.59
N LYS A 394 -40.54 -32.20 6.49
CA LYS A 394 -40.64 -33.15 5.35
C LYS A 394 -41.62 -32.54 4.32
N ASN A 395 -41.40 -32.76 3.01
CA ASN A 395 -42.36 -32.70 1.89
C ASN A 395 -43.34 -31.51 1.72
N GLU A 396 -43.41 -30.95 0.50
CA GLU A 396 -44.57 -31.14 -0.41
C GLU A 396 -44.19 -30.83 -1.88
N GLU A 397 -45.01 -31.31 -2.83
CA GLU A 397 -44.80 -31.23 -4.30
C GLU A 397 -46.04 -30.60 -5.00
N SER A 398 -46.05 -30.61 -6.35
CA SER A 398 -47.14 -30.23 -7.30
C SER A 398 -47.25 -28.72 -7.64
N GLU A 399 -47.10 -28.31 -8.91
CA GLU A 399 -48.10 -28.19 -10.00
C GLU A 399 -48.84 -26.81 -10.02
N ALA A 400 -49.25 -26.21 -11.15
CA ALA A 400 -48.90 -26.37 -12.57
C ALA A 400 -49.42 -25.17 -13.42
N THR A 401 -48.83 -24.96 -14.61
CA THR A 401 -49.39 -24.36 -15.87
C THR A 401 -50.32 -23.12 -15.84
N LYS A 402 -49.88 -22.06 -16.55
CA LYS A 402 -50.58 -21.28 -17.60
C LYS A 402 -49.60 -20.23 -18.15
N GLU A 403 -49.35 -20.00 -19.44
CA GLU A 403 -50.19 -20.02 -20.66
C GLU A 403 -51.40 -19.08 -20.66
N THR A 404 -51.20 -17.90 -21.26
CA THR A 404 -52.21 -17.15 -22.04
C THR A 404 -51.50 -16.46 -23.21
N ASP A 405 -51.98 -16.71 -24.43
CA ASP A 405 -51.56 -16.09 -25.70
C ASP A 405 -52.54 -14.96 -26.09
N GLY A 406 -52.17 -14.11 -27.06
CA GLY A 406 -52.95 -12.96 -27.57
C GLY A 406 -52.11 -11.67 -27.57
N LYS A 407 -51.58 -11.15 -28.69
CA LYS A 407 -52.18 -10.71 -29.98
C LYS A 407 -53.18 -9.56 -29.88
N GLU A 408 -52.71 -8.37 -30.26
CA GLU A 408 -53.15 -7.52 -31.39
C GLU A 408 -52.02 -6.46 -31.57
N ALA A 409 -51.46 -6.18 -32.75
CA ALA A 409 -52.03 -5.57 -33.98
C ALA A 409 -52.47 -4.11 -33.74
N GLU A 410 -52.27 -3.12 -34.64
CA GLU A 410 -51.38 -2.91 -35.81
C GLU A 410 -51.48 -1.39 -36.14
N GLU A 411 -50.74 -0.87 -37.13
CA GLU A 411 -50.89 0.48 -37.73
C GLU A 411 -50.55 1.72 -36.84
N SER A 412 -50.15 2.87 -37.41
CA SER A 412 -49.45 3.13 -38.69
C SER A 412 -48.82 4.55 -38.73
N LYS A 413 -47.95 4.77 -39.73
CA LYS A 413 -47.69 6.03 -40.49
C LYS A 413 -47.37 7.31 -39.68
N LYS A 414 -46.14 7.82 -39.77
CA LYS A 414 -45.69 8.83 -40.78
C LYS A 414 -46.39 10.18 -40.68
N GLU A 415 -45.61 11.22 -40.38
CA GLU A 415 -45.67 12.46 -41.16
C GLU A 415 -44.29 13.14 -41.19
N GLU A 416 -43.85 13.52 -42.39
CA GLU A 416 -42.68 14.37 -42.66
C GLU A 416 -43.22 15.65 -43.30
N SER A 417 -42.77 16.82 -42.87
CA SER A 417 -42.76 18.01 -43.73
C SER A 417 -41.81 19.08 -43.18
N GLU A 418 -40.81 19.45 -43.97
CA GLU A 418 -40.16 20.76 -43.84
C GLU A 418 -41.14 21.85 -44.30
N GLU A 419 -41.09 23.05 -43.71
CA GLU A 419 -40.96 24.25 -44.53
C GLU A 419 -40.32 25.44 -43.79
N LYS A 420 -39.92 26.45 -44.56
CA LYS A 420 -38.82 27.40 -44.27
C LYS A 420 -39.33 28.80 -43.82
N PRO A 421 -38.44 29.78 -43.53
CA PRO A 421 -38.71 30.81 -42.50
C PRO A 421 -39.17 32.16 -43.08
N LEU A 422 -39.43 33.12 -42.17
CA LEU A 422 -39.50 34.55 -42.49
C LEU A 422 -38.87 35.41 -41.38
N GLN A 423 -37.86 36.19 -41.80
CA GLN A 423 -37.28 37.42 -41.20
C GLN A 423 -36.77 37.36 -39.76
#